data_AF-A0A3B8JB39-F1
#
_entry.id   AF-A0A3B8JB39-F1
#
_cell.length_a   1.000
_cell.length_b   1.000
_cell.length_c   1.000
_cell.angle_alpha   90.00
_cell.angle_beta   90.00
_cell.angle_gamma   90.00
#
_symmetry.space_group_name_H-M   'P 1'
#
loop_
_entity.id
_entity.type
_entity.pdbx_description
1 polymer ?
#
loop_
_entity_poly.entity_id
_entity_poly.type
_entity_poly.pdbx_seq_one_letter_code
_entity_poly.pdbx_strand_id
1 'polypeptide(L)' 'MMDDPEAQTEIWTDYVWAEDEAEATKKCLAKALQATSEGGTPVNLVGKPRKVGKGKRYECIFCGEVYES' A
#
# COMPACT_ATOMS: atom_id res chain seq x y z
N MET A 1 -10.26 -29.20 -16.56
CA MET A 1 -9.35 -28.08 -16.30
C MET A 1 -9.98 -27.32 -15.15
N MET A 2 -9.33 -27.27 -13.99
CA MET A 2 -9.79 -26.42 -12.88
C MET A 2 -9.32 -25.00 -13.18
N ASP A 3 -10.24 -24.04 -13.15
CA ASP A 3 -9.94 -22.61 -13.17
C ASP A 3 -9.23 -22.28 -11.85
N ASP A 4 -7.93 -21.99 -11.91
CA ASP A 4 -7.25 -21.28 -10.84
C ASP A 4 -7.79 -19.83 -10.84
N PRO A 5 -8.48 -19.36 -9.78
CA PRO A 5 -8.80 -17.95 -9.68
C PRO A 5 -7.47 -17.22 -9.46
N GLU A 6 -6.90 -16.65 -10.52
CA GLU A 6 -5.73 -15.79 -10.43
C GLU A 6 -6.05 -14.69 -9.41
N ALA A 7 -5.40 -14.73 -8.25
CA ALA A 7 -5.51 -13.67 -7.25
C ALA A 7 -5.18 -12.36 -7.96
N GLN A 8 -6.18 -11.49 -8.13
CA GLN A 8 -5.97 -10.22 -8.82
C GLN A 8 -5.22 -9.30 -7.86
N THR A 9 -3.95 -9.08 -8.13
CA THR A 9 -3.15 -8.13 -7.37
C THR A 9 -3.41 -6.72 -7.88
N GLU A 10 -4.05 -5.88 -7.07
CA GLU A 10 -4.21 -4.46 -7.38
C GLU A 10 -3.03 -3.69 -6.78
N ILE A 11 -2.30 -2.96 -7.64
CA ILE A 11 -1.21 -2.08 -7.21
C ILE A 11 -1.66 -0.63 -7.38
N TRP A 12 -1.66 0.12 -6.28
CA TRP A 12 -1.96 1.55 -6.30
C TRP A 12 -0.90 2.34 -5.54
N THR A 13 -0.90 3.64 -5.77
CA THR A 13 0.02 4.55 -5.12
C THR A 13 -0.75 5.56 -4.30
N ASP A 14 -0.24 5.89 -3.13
CA ASP A 14 -0.78 6.92 -2.27
C ASP A 14 0.35 7.77 -1.70
N TYR A 15 -0.01 8.87 -1.03
CA TYR A 15 0.97 9.82 -0.54
C TYR A 15 0.74 10.12 0.94
N VAL A 16 1.83 10.18 1.68
CA VAL A 16 1.85 10.59 3.07
C VAL A 16 2.72 11.82 3.26
N TRP A 17 2.33 12.67 4.20
CA TRP A 17 3.16 13.76 4.69
C TRP A 17 3.90 13.31 5.93
N ALA A 18 5.22 13.34 5.90
CA ALA A 18 6.08 12.92 6.99
C ALA A 18 7.36 13.76 7.10
N GLU A 19 7.87 13.92 8.31
CA GLU A 19 9.11 14.67 8.54
C GLU A 19 10.34 13.99 7.96
N ASP A 20 10.37 12.64 8.03
CA ASP A 20 11.47 11.79 7.61
C ASP A 20 10.97 10.44 7.04
N GLU A 21 11.90 9.64 6.49
CA GLU A 21 11.59 8.34 5.88
C GLU A 21 11.04 7.32 6.90
N ALA A 22 11.48 7.36 8.16
CA ALA A 22 11.02 6.42 9.17
C ALA A 22 9.57 6.72 9.57
N GLU A 23 9.21 7.99 9.73
CA GLU A 23 7.83 8.42 9.94
C GLU A 23 6.96 8.11 8.71
N ALA A 24 7.46 8.36 7.50
CA ALA A 24 6.75 8.01 6.26
C ALA A 24 6.43 6.52 6.20
N THR A 25 7.41 5.68 6.56
CA THR A 25 7.26 4.22 6.54
C THR A 25 6.20 3.78 7.53
N LYS A 26 6.22 4.31 8.76
CA LYS A 26 5.19 4.01 9.77
C LYS A 26 3.79 4.41 9.30
N LYS A 27 3.66 5.61 8.72
CA LYS A 27 2.37 6.11 8.19
C LYS A 27 1.85 5.23 7.05
N CYS A 28 2.74 4.80 6.14
CA CYS A 28 2.35 3.94 5.04
C CYS A 28 1.99 2.53 5.47
N LEU A 29 2.73 1.93 6.41
CA LEU A 29 2.36 0.65 7.01
C LEU A 29 1.02 0.72 7.74
N ALA A 30 0.76 1.80 8.49
CA ALA A 30 -0.53 2.00 9.15
C ALA A 30 -1.68 2.09 8.15
N LYS A 31 -1.49 2.77 7.01
CA LYS A 31 -2.48 2.82 5.93
C LYS A 31 -2.73 1.45 5.29
N ALA A 32 -1.68 0.66 5.04
CA ALA A 32 -1.82 -0.70 4.51
C ALA A 32 -2.64 -1.60 5.46
N LEU A 33 -2.34 -1.55 6.76
CA LEU A 33 -3.09 -2.27 7.79
C LEU A 33 -4.56 -1.82 7.86
N GLN A 34 -4.80 -0.51 7.77
CA GLN A 34 -6.13 0.05 7.77
C GLN A 34 -6.93 -0.41 6.54
N ALA A 35 -6.35 -0.30 5.34
CA ALA A 35 -6.96 -0.76 4.09
C ALA A 35 -7.26 -2.26 4.13
N THR A 36 -6.38 -3.05 4.75
CA THR A 36 -6.62 -4.49 4.99
C THR A 36 -7.83 -4.73 5.88
N SER A 37 -7.94 -3.96 6.98
CA SER A 37 -9.05 -4.09 7.92
C SER A 37 -10.38 -3.61 7.34
N GLU A 38 -10.37 -2.60 6.44
CA GLU A 38 -11.58 -2.04 5.83
C GLU A 38 -12.04 -2.85 4.61
N GLY A 39 -11.12 -3.26 3.74
CA GLY A 39 -11.41 -4.01 2.51
C GLY A 39 -11.52 -5.52 2.71
N GLY A 40 -11.06 -6.05 3.85
CA GLY A 40 -11.00 -7.49 4.10
C GLY A 40 -9.94 -8.23 3.27
N THR A 41 -9.18 -7.50 2.44
CA THR A 41 -8.14 -8.00 1.55
C THR A 41 -6.75 -7.60 2.06
N PRO A 42 -5.76 -8.49 2.12
CA PRO A 42 -4.43 -8.15 2.62
C PRO A 42 -3.77 -7.10 1.70
N VAL A 43 -3.45 -5.95 2.27
CA VAL A 43 -2.72 -4.86 1.62
C VAL A 43 -1.33 -4.76 2.23
N ASN A 44 -0.31 -4.80 1.37
CA ASN A 44 1.08 -4.72 1.76
C ASN A 44 1.75 -3.47 1.16
N LEU A 45 2.62 -2.83 1.94
CA LEU A 45 3.49 -1.76 1.45
C LEU A 45 4.61 -2.37 0.60
N VAL A 46 4.70 -1.96 -0.66
CA VAL A 46 5.72 -2.38 -1.61
C VAL A 46 6.92 -1.45 -1.50
N GLY A 47 8.00 -1.97 -0.93
CA GLY A 47 9.27 -1.24 -0.82
C GLY A 47 9.23 -0.10 0.20
N LYS A 48 10.13 0.88 0.02
CA LYS A 48 10.28 2.02 0.92
C LYS A 48 9.58 3.27 0.36
N PRO A 49 9.00 4.12 1.22
CA PRO A 49 8.42 5.40 0.80
C PRO A 49 9.45 6.25 0.08
N ARG A 50 9.10 6.79 -1.09
CA ARG A 50 9.99 7.67 -1.86
C ARG A 50 9.60 9.11 -1.67
N LYS A 51 10.56 9.96 -1.31
CA LYS A 51 10.30 11.40 -1.19
C LYS A 51 10.01 11.99 -2.57
N VAL A 52 8.83 12.60 -2.72
CA VAL A 52 8.40 13.18 -4.00
C VAL A 52 8.29 14.71 -3.91
N GLY A 53 9.02 15.40 -4.79
CA GLY A 53 9.00 16.87 -4.90
C GLY A 53 9.73 17.62 -3.77
N LYS A 54 9.44 18.93 -3.66
CA LYS A 54 9.97 19.81 -2.61
C LYS A 54 9.00 19.83 -1.42
N GLY A 55 9.37 19.18 -0.32
CA GLY A 55 8.57 19.18 0.91
C GLY A 55 8.74 17.93 1.75
N LYS A 56 7.72 17.62 2.55
CA LYS A 56 7.61 16.45 3.44
C LYS A 56 6.79 15.30 2.80
N ARG A 57 6.66 15.26 1.47
CA ARG A 57 5.78 14.31 0.77
C ARG A 57 6.54 13.02 0.49
N TYR A 58 5.93 11.91 0.81
CA TYR A 58 6.44 10.59 0.48
C TYR A 58 5.36 9.83 -0.28
N GLU A 59 5.75 9.25 -1.41
CA GLU A 59 4.97 8.32 -2.20
C GLU A 59 5.15 6.92 -1.64
N CYS A 60 4.03 6.21 -1.49
CA CYS A 60 3.97 4.84 -1.02
C CYS A 60 3.21 4.00 -2.03
N ILE A 61 3.76 2.82 -2.33
CA ILE A 61 3.19 1.89 -3.30
C ILE A 61 2.57 0.76 -2.50
N PHE A 62 1.30 0.48 -2.72
CA PHE A 62 0.57 -0.58 -2.05
C PHE A 62 0.23 -1.69 -3.04
N CYS A 63 0.20 -2.92 -2.56
CA CYS A 63 -0.27 -4.08 -3.30
C CYS A 63 -1.32 -4.79 -2.44
N GLY A 64 -2.55 -4.84 -2.94
CA GLY A 64 -3.65 -5.59 -2.33
C GLY A 64 -3.96 -6.85 -3.11
N GLU A 65 -4.19 -7.96 -2.41
CA GLU A 65 -4.73 -9.18 -3.05
C GLU A 65 -6.25 -9.10 -3.07
N VAL A 66 -6.84 -8.96 -4.26
CA VAL A 66 -8.29 -8.95 -4.44
C VAL A 66 -8.74 -10.38 -4.74
N TYR A 67 -9.62 -10.90 -3.89
CA TYR A 67 -10.33 -12.15 -4.16
C TYR A 67 -11.69 -11.78 -4.76
N GLU A 68 -11.90 -12.05 -6.06
CA GLU A 68 -13.26 -12.00 -6.62
C GLU A 68 -14.12 -13.02 -5.86
N SER A 69 -15.23 -12.53 -5.28
CA SER A 69 -16.24 -13.35 -4.58
C SER A 69 -17.27 -13.92 -5.53
#